data_AF-A0A0S7ZRM9-F1
#
_entry.id   AF-A0A0S7ZRM9-F1
#
_cell.length_a   1.000
_cell.length_b   1.000
_cell.length_c   1.000
_cell.angle_alpha   90.00
_cell.angle_beta   90.00
_cell.angle_gamma   90.00
#
_symmetry.space_group_name_H-M   'P 1'
#
loop_
_entity.id
_entity.type
_entity.pdbx_description
1 polymer ?
#
loop_
_entity_poly.entity_id
_entity_poly.type
_entity_poly.pdbx_seq_one_letter_code
_entity_poly.pdbx_strand_id
1 'polypeptide(L)'
;MGLKSKLQKIMMNPYPTERGRELSLLAQIGISMGSAGSRWEDIKGGYLQVDEDKFVSAFERYPESIKQLFGSDINRDVAIDNGVAYELARNLKAYTNPRGGIIPYRITTTEVNIKQQEENIVNWKEHLEDYRKKLESDFIQMQQALNELDQNQKRLENFSKGLQK
;
A
#
# COMPACT_ATOMS: atom_id res chain seq x y z
N MET A 1 3.82 -10.69 10.32
CA MET A 1 4.95 -9.75 10.53
C MET A 1 5.23 -9.00 9.22
N GLY A 2 5.14 -7.67 9.22
CA GLY A 2 5.37 -6.84 8.02
C GLY A 2 6.85 -6.68 7.65
N LEU A 3 7.12 -6.11 6.46
CA LEU A 3 8.49 -5.89 5.93
C LEU A 3 9.38 -5.13 6.92
N LYS A 4 8.87 -4.03 7.50
CA LYS A 4 9.60 -3.25 8.52
C LYS A 4 10.15 -4.12 9.66
N SER A 5 9.30 -4.97 10.25
CA SER A 5 9.69 -5.85 11.36
C SER A 5 10.73 -6.89 10.94
N LYS A 6 10.67 -7.40 9.70
CA LYS A 6 11.70 -8.29 9.16
C LYS A 6 13.04 -7.56 9.01
N LEU A 7 13.03 -6.35 8.44
CA LEU A 7 14.25 -5.54 8.28
C LEU A 7 14.89 -5.19 9.62
N GLN A 8 14.09 -4.80 10.61
CA GLN A 8 14.59 -4.55 11.97
C GLN A 8 15.25 -5.79 12.58
N LYS A 9 14.64 -6.97 12.39
CA LYS A 9 15.23 -8.24 12.85
C LYS A 9 16.56 -8.55 12.16
N ILE A 10 16.64 -8.38 10.84
CA ILE A 10 17.90 -8.55 10.08
C ILE A 10 19.00 -7.67 10.68
N MET A 11 18.70 -6.41 11.00
CA MET A 11 19.70 -5.50 11.58
C MET A 11 20.10 -5.83 13.03
N MET A 12 19.28 -6.58 13.78
CA MET A 12 19.53 -6.95 15.18
C MET A 12 20.06 -8.38 15.35
N ASN A 13 19.99 -9.21 14.31
CA ASN A 13 20.40 -10.59 14.39
C ASN A 13 21.93 -10.72 14.45
N PRO A 14 22.45 -11.73 15.17
CA PRO A 14 23.86 -12.08 15.09
C PRO A 14 24.15 -12.80 13.77
N TYR A 15 25.29 -12.47 13.15
CA TYR A 15 25.82 -13.13 11.97
C TYR A 15 27.19 -13.74 12.29
N PRO A 16 27.50 -14.96 11.81
CA PRO A 16 28.76 -15.63 12.10
C PRO A 16 29.96 -14.88 11.50
N THR A 17 31.01 -14.73 12.30
CA THR A 17 32.32 -14.22 11.88
C THR A 17 33.42 -15.00 12.58
N GLU A 18 34.66 -14.85 12.10
CA GLU A 18 35.88 -15.39 12.72
C GLU A 18 36.06 -15.01 14.19
N ARG A 19 35.54 -13.85 14.60
CA ARG A 19 35.65 -13.36 15.99
C ARG A 19 34.51 -13.82 16.88
N GLY A 20 33.56 -14.60 16.34
CA GLY A 20 32.44 -15.15 17.09
C GLY A 20 31.65 -14.06 17.82
N ARG A 21 31.52 -14.21 19.15
CA ARG A 21 30.71 -13.31 19.98
C ARG A 21 31.25 -11.88 20.08
N GLU A 22 32.52 -11.64 19.76
CA GLU A 22 33.11 -10.30 19.83
C GLU A 22 32.68 -9.40 18.66
N LEU A 23 32.34 -10.00 17.51
CA LEU A 23 31.93 -9.27 16.31
C LEU A 23 30.91 -10.11 15.53
N SER A 24 29.70 -10.24 16.05
CA SER A 24 28.58 -10.87 15.36
C SER A 24 27.39 -9.94 15.17
N LEU A 25 27.40 -8.75 15.76
CA LEU A 25 26.32 -7.78 15.69
C LEU A 25 26.77 -6.47 15.05
N LEU A 26 25.90 -5.86 14.25
CA LEU A 26 26.11 -4.50 13.71
C LEU A 26 26.38 -3.46 14.82
N ALA A 27 25.74 -3.60 15.98
CA ALA A 27 25.94 -2.70 17.12
C ALA A 27 27.37 -2.75 17.68
N GLN A 28 28.08 -3.87 17.51
CA GLN A 28 29.48 -4.01 17.94
C GLN A 28 30.44 -3.23 17.05
N ILE A 29 30.05 -2.95 15.81
CA ILE A 29 30.81 -2.12 14.87
C ILE A 29 30.25 -0.69 14.76
N GLY A 30 29.35 -0.29 15.66
CA GLY A 30 28.83 1.08 15.70
C GLY A 30 27.57 1.34 14.88
N ILE A 31 26.96 0.32 14.27
CA ILE A 31 25.69 0.46 13.53
C ILE A 31 24.54 -0.04 14.41
N SER A 32 23.62 0.83 14.82
CA SER A 32 22.51 0.45 15.70
C SER A 32 21.25 1.29 15.44
N MET A 33 20.11 0.91 16.02
CA MET A 33 18.88 1.73 15.96
C MET A 33 18.75 2.72 17.12
N GLY A 34 19.83 2.91 17.88
CA GLY A 34 19.93 3.74 19.08
C GLY A 34 21.05 3.24 19.97
N SER A 35 21.69 4.15 20.69
CA SER A 35 22.71 3.83 21.69
C SER A 35 22.14 3.01 22.85
N ALA A 36 23.01 2.31 23.59
CA ALA A 36 22.59 1.61 24.80
C ALA A 36 21.94 2.59 25.79
N GLY A 37 20.67 2.33 26.16
CA GLY A 37 19.88 3.22 27.01
C GLY A 37 18.99 4.22 26.27
N SER A 38 18.98 4.21 24.92
CA SER A 38 18.05 5.01 24.12
C SER A 38 16.59 4.66 24.45
N ARG A 39 15.71 5.67 24.46
CA ARG A 39 14.29 5.48 24.77
C ARG A 39 13.60 4.72 23.63
N TRP A 40 12.59 3.93 23.97
CA TRP A 40 11.79 3.22 22.96
C TRP A 40 11.17 4.18 21.94
N GLU A 41 10.79 5.39 22.35
CA GLU A 41 10.25 6.42 21.47
C GLU A 41 11.21 6.79 20.32
N ASP A 42 12.52 6.74 20.56
CA ASP A 42 13.56 7.11 19.60
C ASP A 42 13.89 5.92 18.68
N ILE A 43 13.79 4.70 19.19
CA ILE A 43 14.15 3.46 18.47
C ILE A 43 12.97 2.90 17.64
N LYS A 44 11.72 3.19 18.01
CA LYS A 44 10.51 2.64 17.33
C LYS A 44 10.47 2.93 15.82
N GLY A 45 11.13 4.00 15.40
CA GLY A 45 11.28 4.38 13.98
C GLY A 45 12.02 3.32 13.18
N GLY A 46 13.02 2.66 13.79
CA GLY A 46 13.91 1.72 13.13
C GLY A 46 14.99 2.39 12.28
N TYR A 47 15.30 3.65 12.58
CA TYR A 47 16.36 4.39 11.88
C TYR A 47 17.71 3.88 12.35
N LEU A 48 18.61 3.60 11.40
CA LEU A 48 19.99 3.24 11.70
C LEU A 48 20.79 4.51 11.99
N GLN A 49 21.57 4.45 13.05
CA GLN A 49 22.58 5.42 13.44
C GLN A 49 23.94 4.75 13.35
N VAL A 50 24.93 5.50 12.89
CA VAL A 50 26.31 5.04 12.78
C VAL A 50 27.16 5.88 13.72
N ASP A 51 27.80 5.22 14.66
CA ASP A 51 28.93 5.75 15.42
C ASP A 51 30.18 5.62 14.55
N GLU A 52 30.54 6.71 13.86
CA GLU A 52 31.61 6.73 12.86
C GLU A 52 32.96 6.35 13.46
N ASP A 53 33.31 6.87 14.64
CA ASP A 53 34.58 6.59 15.30
C ASP A 53 34.71 5.10 15.63
N LYS A 54 33.63 4.51 16.18
CA LYS A 54 33.59 3.08 16.49
C LYS A 54 33.65 2.23 15.22
N PHE A 55 32.92 2.63 14.18
CA PHE A 55 32.90 1.94 12.89
C PHE A 55 34.27 1.94 12.22
N VAL A 56 34.92 3.10 12.13
CA VAL A 56 36.26 3.24 11.56
C VAL A 56 37.27 2.39 12.35
N SER A 57 37.27 2.48 13.69
CA SER A 57 38.23 1.69 14.48
C SER A 57 38.00 0.18 14.35
N ALA A 58 36.74 -0.26 14.21
CA ALA A 58 36.42 -1.67 13.99
C ALA A 58 36.88 -2.12 12.60
N PHE A 59 36.72 -1.26 11.59
CA PHE A 59 37.14 -1.51 10.21
C PHE A 59 38.66 -1.65 10.08
N GLU A 60 39.42 -0.77 10.74
CA GLU A 60 40.88 -0.84 10.75
C GLU A 60 41.42 -2.09 11.45
N ARG A 61 40.75 -2.53 12.53
CA ARG A 61 41.21 -3.66 13.34
C ARG A 61 40.79 -5.02 12.78
N TYR A 62 39.57 -5.13 12.25
CA TYR A 62 38.93 -6.40 11.92
C TYR A 62 38.21 -6.39 10.55
N PRO A 63 38.90 -6.04 9.45
CA PRO A 63 38.28 -5.88 8.14
C PRO A 63 37.62 -7.18 7.63
N GLU A 64 38.27 -8.34 7.79
CA GLU A 64 37.70 -9.62 7.32
C GLU A 64 36.46 -10.04 8.12
N SER A 65 36.44 -9.80 9.43
CA SER A 65 35.27 -10.10 10.25
C SER A 65 34.09 -9.20 9.92
N ILE A 66 34.33 -7.94 9.57
CA ILE A 66 33.29 -7.03 9.07
C ILE A 66 32.77 -7.49 7.72
N LYS A 67 33.66 -7.88 6.80
CA LYS A 67 33.25 -8.47 5.52
C LYS A 67 32.31 -9.66 5.75
N GLN A 68 32.67 -10.59 6.64
CA GLN A 68 31.82 -11.73 7.00
C GLN A 68 30.48 -11.35 7.63
N LEU A 69 30.46 -10.29 8.44
CA LEU A 69 29.23 -9.77 9.05
C LEU A 69 28.21 -9.33 7.99
N PHE A 70 28.69 -8.71 6.91
CA PHE A 70 27.84 -8.29 5.79
C PHE A 70 27.56 -9.42 4.80
N GLY A 71 28.54 -10.28 4.55
CA GLY A 71 28.46 -11.39 3.62
C GLY A 71 29.50 -12.45 3.94
N SER A 72 29.06 -13.62 4.40
CA SER A 72 29.93 -14.78 4.61
C SER A 72 29.46 -15.98 3.80
N ASP A 73 30.44 -16.81 3.47
CA ASP A 73 30.27 -18.14 2.90
C ASP A 73 30.52 -19.14 4.04
N ILE A 74 29.44 -19.74 4.56
CA ILE A 74 29.51 -20.66 5.69
C ILE A 74 29.92 -22.07 5.23
N ASN A 75 29.54 -22.45 4.01
CA ASN A 75 29.72 -23.81 3.49
C ASN A 75 31.01 -23.99 2.65
N ARG A 76 31.75 -22.91 2.43
CA ARG A 76 33.01 -22.81 1.67
C ARG A 76 32.85 -23.16 0.18
N ASP A 77 31.69 -22.87 -0.40
CA ASP A 77 31.40 -23.10 -1.82
C ASP A 77 31.65 -21.87 -2.72
N VAL A 78 32.27 -20.82 -2.18
CA VAL A 78 32.57 -19.52 -2.82
C VAL A 78 31.33 -18.64 -3.00
N ALA A 79 30.12 -19.11 -2.68
CA ALA A 79 28.91 -18.32 -2.70
C ALA A 79 28.61 -17.71 -1.33
N ILE A 80 28.20 -16.43 -1.32
CA ILE A 80 27.71 -15.79 -0.10
C ILE A 80 26.33 -16.34 0.22
N ASP A 81 26.18 -16.96 1.38
CA ASP A 81 24.96 -17.59 1.86
C ASP A 81 24.48 -17.04 3.22
N ASN A 82 25.24 -16.13 3.82
CA ASN A 82 24.92 -15.52 5.10
C ASN A 82 25.38 -14.05 5.20
N GLY A 83 24.98 -13.37 6.26
CA GLY A 83 25.30 -11.96 6.52
C GLY A 83 24.14 -11.00 6.35
N VAL A 84 24.32 -9.78 6.87
CA VAL A 84 23.30 -8.72 6.85
C VAL A 84 22.88 -8.38 5.42
N ALA A 85 23.84 -8.19 4.51
CA ALA A 85 23.56 -7.77 3.14
C ALA A 85 22.87 -8.87 2.35
N TYR A 86 23.29 -10.13 2.55
CA TYR A 86 22.65 -11.30 1.95
C TYR A 86 21.18 -11.41 2.38
N GLU A 87 20.91 -11.40 3.69
CA GLU A 87 19.54 -11.51 4.20
C GLU A 87 18.67 -10.32 3.77
N LEU A 88 19.24 -9.11 3.75
CA LEU A 88 18.55 -7.93 3.26
C LEU A 88 18.15 -8.08 1.78
N ALA A 89 19.09 -8.44 0.92
CA ALA A 89 18.86 -8.60 -0.52
C ALA A 89 17.83 -9.71 -0.79
N ARG A 90 17.98 -10.86 -0.11
CA ARG A 90 17.06 -12.01 -0.23
C ARG A 90 15.65 -11.62 0.17
N ASN A 91 15.48 -10.93 1.30
CA ASN A 91 14.16 -10.51 1.77
C ASN A 91 13.56 -9.44 0.85
N LEU A 92 14.31 -8.43 0.43
CA LEU A 92 13.82 -7.37 -0.45
C LEU A 92 13.41 -7.90 -1.83
N LYS A 93 14.16 -8.86 -2.39
CA LYS A 93 13.86 -9.46 -3.70
C LYS A 93 12.45 -10.04 -3.77
N ALA A 94 11.95 -10.65 -2.69
CA ALA A 94 10.58 -11.18 -2.64
C ALA A 94 9.50 -10.08 -2.72
N TYR A 95 9.82 -8.84 -2.34
CA TYR A 95 8.90 -7.71 -2.42
C TYR A 95 9.04 -6.93 -3.72
N THR A 96 10.28 -6.77 -4.22
CA THR A 96 10.60 -5.87 -5.33
C THR A 96 10.71 -6.54 -6.70
N ASN A 97 10.71 -7.88 -6.77
CA ASN A 97 10.79 -8.61 -8.05
C ASN A 97 9.69 -8.14 -9.01
N PRO A 98 10.02 -7.58 -10.20
CA PRO A 98 9.02 -7.04 -11.12
C PRO A 98 7.95 -8.05 -11.58
N ARG A 99 8.31 -9.34 -11.67
CA ARG A 99 7.42 -10.38 -12.26
C ARG A 99 6.62 -11.20 -11.25
N GLY A 100 6.89 -11.03 -9.96
CA GLY A 100 6.26 -11.88 -8.93
C GLY A 100 6.45 -11.37 -7.51
N GLY A 101 6.95 -10.15 -7.35
CA GLY A 101 7.10 -9.50 -6.06
C GLY A 101 5.75 -9.04 -5.53
N ILE A 102 5.67 -8.94 -4.20
CA ILE A 102 4.45 -8.53 -3.50
C ILE A 102 4.02 -7.11 -3.89
N ILE A 103 4.98 -6.19 -4.12
CA ILE A 103 4.66 -4.79 -4.45
C ILE A 103 4.04 -4.68 -5.85
N PRO A 104 4.67 -5.18 -6.94
CA PRO A 104 4.06 -5.19 -8.27
C PRO A 104 2.69 -5.88 -8.29
N TYR A 105 2.55 -7.02 -7.60
CA TYR A 105 1.27 -7.71 -7.53
C TYR A 105 0.16 -6.83 -6.93
N ARG A 106 0.44 -6.15 -5.82
CA ARG A 106 -0.52 -5.21 -5.22
C ARG A 106 -0.85 -4.04 -6.13
N ILE A 107 0.14 -3.50 -6.85
CA ILE A 107 -0.09 -2.44 -7.84
C ILE A 107 -1.06 -2.95 -8.91
N THR A 108 -0.76 -4.07 -9.56
CA THR A 108 -1.60 -4.64 -10.63
C THR A 108 -3.02 -4.96 -10.16
N THR A 109 -3.19 -5.56 -8.97
CA THR A 109 -4.53 -5.81 -8.41
C THR A 109 -5.29 -4.51 -8.15
N THR A 110 -4.59 -3.48 -7.66
CA THR A 110 -5.20 -2.17 -7.42
C THR A 110 -5.61 -1.51 -8.74
N GLU A 111 -4.78 -1.58 -9.77
CA GLU A 111 -5.10 -1.07 -11.11
C GLU A 111 -6.32 -1.77 -11.72
N VAL A 112 -6.43 -3.09 -11.59
CA VAL A 112 -7.61 -3.85 -12.04
C VAL A 112 -8.87 -3.40 -11.29
N ASN A 113 -8.77 -3.22 -9.96
CA ASN A 113 -9.90 -2.74 -9.16
C ASN A 113 -10.31 -1.32 -9.55
N ILE A 114 -9.35 -0.44 -9.85
CA ILE A 114 -9.63 0.92 -10.33
C ILE A 114 -10.40 0.86 -11.65
N LYS A 115 -9.92 0.09 -12.63
CA LYS A 115 -10.60 -0.06 -13.92
C LYS A 115 -12.03 -0.58 -13.77
N GLN A 116 -12.24 -1.57 -12.91
CA GLN A 116 -13.58 -2.10 -12.66
C GLN A 116 -14.50 -1.04 -12.02
N GLN A 117 -13.96 -0.22 -11.11
CA GLN A 117 -14.71 0.89 -10.53
C GLN A 117 -15.04 1.97 -11.56
N GLU A 118 -14.13 2.29 -12.48
CA GLU A 118 -14.38 3.22 -13.57
C GLU A 118 -15.50 2.74 -14.49
N GLU A 119 -15.50 1.46 -14.88
CA GLU A 119 -16.59 0.85 -15.65
C GLU A 119 -17.92 0.91 -14.90
N ASN A 120 -17.92 0.62 -13.59
CA ASN A 120 -19.12 0.74 -12.79
C ASN A 120 -19.62 2.19 -12.75
N ILE A 121 -18.74 3.18 -12.60
CA ILE A 121 -19.13 4.59 -12.63
C ILE A 121 -19.80 4.96 -13.97
N VAL A 122 -19.28 4.46 -15.09
CA VAL A 122 -19.88 4.70 -16.42
C VAL A 122 -21.29 4.10 -16.48
N ASN A 123 -21.44 2.83 -16.12
CA ASN A 123 -22.74 2.15 -16.15
C ASN A 123 -23.78 2.85 -15.24
N TRP A 124 -23.35 3.32 -14.07
CA TRP A 124 -24.23 4.06 -13.15
C TRP A 124 -24.63 5.42 -13.72
N LYS A 125 -23.72 6.12 -14.41
CA LYS A 125 -24.06 7.39 -15.09
C LYS A 125 -25.08 7.16 -16.20
N GLU A 126 -24.91 6.12 -17.01
CA GLU A 126 -25.88 5.76 -18.04
C GLU A 126 -27.26 5.44 -17.43
N HIS A 127 -27.28 4.64 -16.36
CA HIS A 127 -28.52 4.30 -15.67
C HIS A 127 -29.24 5.54 -15.09
N LEU A 128 -28.49 6.48 -14.52
CA LEU A 128 -29.05 7.73 -13.99
C LEU A 128 -29.66 8.60 -15.10
N GLU A 129 -29.01 8.68 -16.27
CA GLU A 129 -29.55 9.43 -17.41
C GLU A 129 -30.82 8.79 -17.98
N ASP A 130 -30.85 7.47 -18.10
CA ASP A 130 -32.05 6.77 -18.56
C ASP A 130 -33.21 6.90 -17.55
N TYR A 131 -32.91 6.82 -16.26
CA TYR A 131 -33.88 7.06 -15.21
C TYR A 131 -34.43 8.49 -15.25
N ARG A 132 -33.56 9.49 -15.46
CA ARG A 132 -33.97 10.89 -15.65
C ARG A 132 -34.90 11.06 -16.85
N LYS A 133 -34.55 10.51 -18.01
CA LYS A 133 -35.40 10.58 -19.23
C LYS A 133 -36.75 9.93 -19.01
N LYS A 134 -36.79 8.79 -18.31
CA LYS A 134 -38.04 8.12 -17.95
C LYS A 134 -38.93 9.01 -17.09
N LEU A 135 -38.36 9.59 -16.02
CA LEU A 135 -39.07 10.55 -15.17
C LEU A 135 -39.61 11.75 -15.98
N GLU A 136 -38.79 12.32 -16.86
CA GLU A 136 -39.22 13.43 -17.73
C GLU A 136 -40.41 13.05 -18.61
N SER A 137 -40.40 11.87 -19.23
CA SER A 137 -41.52 11.35 -20.00
C SER A 137 -42.78 11.17 -19.13
N ASP A 138 -42.65 10.58 -17.95
CA ASP A 138 -43.76 10.35 -17.02
C ASP A 138 -44.37 11.71 -16.58
N PHE A 139 -43.55 12.73 -16.33
CA PHE A 139 -43.99 14.10 -16.04
C PHE A 139 -44.76 14.74 -17.20
N ILE A 140 -44.27 14.58 -18.44
CA ILE A 140 -44.95 15.11 -19.63
C ILE A 140 -46.32 14.46 -19.81
N GLN A 141 -46.41 13.14 -19.66
CA GLN A 141 -47.68 12.40 -19.76
C GLN A 141 -48.66 12.84 -18.67
N MET A 142 -48.18 13.01 -17.43
CA MET A 142 -48.99 13.53 -16.34
C MET A 142 -49.51 14.95 -16.63
N GLN A 143 -48.66 15.83 -17.17
CA GLN A 143 -49.06 17.20 -17.52
C GLN A 143 -50.13 17.21 -18.63
N GLN A 144 -50.00 16.33 -19.62
CA GLN A 144 -51.02 16.15 -20.66
C GLN A 144 -52.35 15.69 -20.05
N ALA A 145 -52.34 14.67 -19.19
CA ALA A 145 -53.53 14.20 -18.51
C ALA A 145 -54.20 15.28 -17.63
N LEU A 146 -53.42 16.08 -16.91
CA LEU A 146 -53.94 17.20 -16.12
C LEU A 146 -54.57 18.29 -17.01
N ASN A 147 -53.95 18.63 -18.13
CA ASN A 147 -54.50 19.58 -19.08
C ASN A 147 -55.81 19.08 -19.69
N GLU A 148 -55.92 17.78 -20.02
CA GLU A 148 -57.15 17.15 -20.51
C GLU A 148 -58.25 17.18 -19.45
N LEU A 149 -57.94 16.87 -18.19
CA LEU A 149 -58.88 16.94 -17.07
C LEU A 149 -59.39 18.37 -16.85
N ASP A 150 -58.53 19.38 -16.87
CA ASP A 150 -58.92 20.79 -16.73
C ASP A 150 -59.80 21.25 -17.91
N GLN A 151 -59.47 20.85 -19.14
CA GLN A 151 -60.32 21.11 -20.30
C GLN A 151 -61.69 20.44 -20.19
N ASN A 152 -61.73 19.18 -19.73
CA ASN A 152 -62.99 18.45 -19.52
C ASN A 152 -63.82 19.08 -18.41
N GLN A 153 -63.20 19.51 -17.31
CA GLN A 153 -63.88 20.23 -16.23
C GLN A 153 -64.50 21.53 -16.75
N LYS A 154 -63.75 22.36 -17.48
CA LYS A 154 -64.27 23.59 -18.10
C LYS A 154 -65.43 23.34 -19.05
N ARG A 155 -65.39 22.25 -19.83
CA ARG A 155 -66.50 21.85 -20.70
C ARG A 155 -67.76 21.47 -19.91
N LEU A 156 -67.60 20.70 -18.84
CA LEU A 156 -68.71 20.32 -17.95
C LEU A 156 -69.30 21.53 -17.24
N GLU A 157 -68.47 22.46 -16.75
CA GLU A 157 -68.94 23.71 -16.15
C GLU A 157 -69.75 24.55 -17.14
N ASN A 158 -69.24 24.73 -18.37
CA ASN A 158 -69.96 25.46 -19.41
C ASN A 158 -71.27 24.78 -19.82
N PHE A 159 -71.28 23.45 -19.90
CA PHE A 159 -72.50 22.66 -20.16
C PHE A 159 -73.53 22.83 -19.02
N SER A 160 -73.10 22.74 -17.77
CA SER A 160 -73.97 22.92 -16.59
C SER A 160 -74.57 24.34 -16.53
N LYS A 161 -73.79 25.38 -16.86
CA LYS A 161 -74.28 26.76 -16.97
C LYS A 161 -75.28 26.93 -18.12
N GLY A 162 -75.12 26.16 -19.21
CA GLY A 162 -76.07 26.15 -20.32
C GLY A 162 -77.42 25.52 -19.99
N LEU A 163 -77.46 24.60 -19.02
CA LEU A 163 -78.68 23.92 -18.57
C LEU A 163 -79.48 24.71 -17.50
N GLN A 164 -78.92 25.80 -16.97
CA GLN A 164 -79.57 26.65 -15.95
C GLN A 164 -80.25 27.91 -16.52
N LYS A 165 -80.44 27.98 -17.85
CA LYS A 165 -81.28 28.97 -18.52
C LYS A 165 -82.56 28.31 -19.01
#